data_AF-A0A1Q7GJ66-F1
#
_entry.id   AF-A0A1Q7GJ66-F1
#
_cell.length_a   1.000
_cell.length_b   1.000
_cell.length_c   1.000
_cell.angle_alpha   90.00
_cell.angle_beta   90.00
_cell.angle_gamma   90.00
#
_symmetry.space_group_name_H-M   'P 1'
#
loop_
_entity.id
_entity.type
_entity.pdbx_description
1 polymer ?
#
loop_
_entity_poly.entity_id
_entity_poly.type
_entity_poly.pdbx_seq_one_letter_code
_entity_poly.pdbx_strand_id
1 'polypeptide(L)' 'MVQRRWFVSWGWVYRPVTWQACVLVLLDALFCVQVFWAVDRHSHSVSDTLYGIFPYVVPCLMLLNWAASKTSGGAAA' A
#
# COMPACT_ATOMS: atom_id res chain seq x y z
N MET A 1 2.24 0.46 -28.25
CA MET A 1 2.63 -0.39 -27.10
C MET A 1 1.39 -0.67 -26.27
N VAL A 2 0.96 -1.92 -26.15
CA VAL A 2 -0.18 -2.30 -25.30
C VAL A 2 0.24 -2.10 -23.84
N GLN A 3 -0.23 -1.03 -23.20
CA GLN A 3 0.01 -0.79 -21.77
C GLN A 3 -0.75 -1.86 -20.97
N ARG A 4 -0.04 -2.82 -20.36
CA ARG A 4 -0.67 -3.80 -19.46
C ARG A 4 -1.15 -3.05 -18.22
N ARG A 5 -2.46 -2.89 -18.11
CA ARG A 5 -3.11 -2.24 -16.98
C ARG A 5 -3.12 -3.16 -15.77
N TRP A 6 -2.24 -2.93 -14.80
CA TRP A 6 -2.16 -3.76 -13.59
C TRP A 6 -3.18 -3.33 -12.54
N PHE A 7 -3.43 -2.02 -12.49
CA PHE A 7 -4.40 -1.39 -11.61
C PHE A 7 -5.44 -0.58 -12.40
N VAL A 8 -6.61 -0.34 -11.82
CA VAL A 8 -7.64 0.56 -12.36
C VAL A 8 -7.90 1.65 -11.33
N SER A 9 -7.93 2.91 -11.75
CA SER A 9 -8.27 4.03 -10.88
C SER A 9 -9.68 3.84 -10.30
N TRP A 10 -9.80 4.03 -8.99
CA TRP A 10 -11.04 3.91 -8.24
C TRP A 10 -11.15 5.07 -7.25
N GLY A 11 -11.50 6.24 -7.79
CA GLY A 11 -11.51 7.49 -7.03
C GLY A 11 -10.10 7.86 -6.58
N TRP A 12 -9.86 7.75 -5.27
CA TRP A 12 -8.61 8.16 -4.62
C TRP A 12 -7.58 7.01 -4.51
N VAL A 13 -8.00 5.78 -4.84
CA VAL A 13 -7.18 4.57 -4.70
C VAL A 13 -7.18 3.82 -6.04
N TYR A 14 -6.35 2.78 -6.14
CA TYR A 14 -6.22 1.93 -7.31
C TYR A 14 -6.65 0.50 -6.99
N ARG A 15 -7.59 -0.03 -7.77
CA ARG A 15 -8.05 -1.42 -7.66
C ARG A 15 -7.12 -2.36 -8.44
N PRO A 16 -6.56 -3.41 -7.82
CA PRO A 16 -5.75 -4.40 -8.54
C PRO A 16 -6.63 -5.22 -9.49
N VAL A 17 -6.21 -5.37 -10.75
CA VAL A 17 -6.93 -6.16 -11.77
C VAL A 17 -6.08 -7.30 -12.35
N THR A 18 -4.82 -7.40 -11.94
CA THR A 18 -3.87 -8.44 -12.37
C THR A 18 -3.27 -9.15 -11.16
N TRP A 19 -2.75 -10.36 -11.37
CA TRP A 19 -2.11 -11.11 -10.30
C TRP A 19 -0.88 -10.40 -9.74
N GLN A 20 -0.10 -9.68 -10.57
CA GLN A 20 1.04 -8.88 -10.12
C GLN A 20 0.61 -7.77 -9.16
N ALA A 21 -0.48 -7.06 -9.48
CA ALA A 21 -1.05 -6.05 -8.61
C ALA A 21 -1.54 -6.64 -7.28
N CYS A 22 -2.19 -7.82 -7.32
CA CYS A 22 -2.59 -8.53 -6.11
C CYS A 22 -1.39 -8.91 -5.24
N VAL A 23 -0.28 -9.37 -5.84
CA VAL A 23 0.95 -9.67 -5.09
C VAL A 23 1.52 -8.43 -4.41
N LEU A 24 1.57 -7.28 -5.10
CA LEU A 24 2.02 -6.03 -4.50
C LEU A 24 1.16 -5.60 -3.31
N VAL A 25 -0.16 -5.68 -3.45
CA VAL A 25 -1.10 -5.38 -2.35
C VAL A 25 -0.93 -6.35 -1.18
N LEU A 26 -0.73 -7.65 -1.46
CA LEU A 26 -0.50 -8.65 -0.41
C LEU A 26 0.81 -8.41 0.33
N LEU A 27 1.90 -8.10 -0.38
CA LEU A 27 3.19 -7.78 0.23
C LEU A 27 3.10 -6.53 1.12
N ASP A 28 2.44 -5.49 0.64
CA ASP A 28 2.22 -4.25 1.38
C ASP A 28 1.38 -4.50 2.65
N ALA A 29 0.30 -5.28 2.54
CA ALA A 29 -0.53 -5.66 3.68
C ALA A 29 0.24 -6.51 4.71
N LEU A 30 1.02 -7.50 4.25
CA LEU A 30 1.85 -8.33 5.12
C LEU A 30 2.89 -7.50 5.88
N PHE A 31 3.53 -6.55 5.19
CA PHE A 31 4.45 -5.61 5.82
C PHE A 31 3.75 -4.76 6.88
N CYS A 32 2.59 -4.19 6.57
CA CYS A 32 1.82 -3.39 7.52
C CYS A 32 1.42 -4.18 8.77
N VAL A 33 0.94 -5.43 8.60
CA VAL A 33 0.58 -6.32 9.72
C VAL A 33 1.81 -6.67 10.55
N GLN A 34 2.94 -6.99 9.91
CA GLN A 34 4.19 -7.30 10.61
C GLN A 34 4.67 -6.12 11.45
N VAL A 35 4.68 -4.90 10.87
CA VAL A 35 5.06 -3.69 11.59
C VAL A 35 4.10 -3.40 12.73
N PHE A 36 2.80 -3.49 12.49
CA PHE A 36 1.79 -3.28 13.53
C PHE A 36 2.03 -4.23 14.71
N TRP A 37 2.20 -5.51 14.45
CA TRP A 37 2.44 -6.50 15.52
C TRP A 37 3.78 -6.26 16.24
N ALA A 38 4.82 -5.85 15.52
CA ALA A 38 6.14 -5.56 16.09
C ALA A 38 6.15 -4.30 16.97
N VAL A 39 5.37 -3.28 16.60
CA VAL A 39 5.23 -2.04 17.37
C VAL A 39 4.32 -2.28 18.58
N ASP A 40 3.13 -2.83 18.35
CA ASP A 40 2.07 -2.96 19.36
C ASP A 40 2.51 -3.81 20.57
N ARG A 41 3.35 -4.83 20.37
CA ARG A 41 3.92 -5.64 21.46
C ARG A 41 4.79 -4.86 22.45
N HIS A 42 5.22 -3.64 22.11
CA HIS A 42 6.00 -2.75 22.98
C HIS A 42 5.24 -1.46 23.33
N SER A 43 4.00 -1.31 22.87
CA SER A 43 3.19 -0.12 23.08
C SER A 43 2.45 -0.18 24.41
N HIS A 44 2.35 0.96 25.09
CA HIS A 44 1.62 1.08 26.36
C HIS A 44 0.28 1.81 26.21
N SER A 45 0.02 2.36 25.03
CA SER A 45 -1.22 3.03 24.67
C SER A 45 -1.50 2.90 23.17
N VAL A 46 -2.75 3.12 22.77
CA VAL A 46 -3.14 3.16 21.35
C VAL A 46 -2.38 4.25 20.59
N SER A 47 -2.16 5.39 21.24
CA SER A 47 -1.37 6.49 20.65
C SER A 47 0.06 6.06 20.37
N ASP A 48 0.70 5.32 21.28
CA ASP A 48 2.06 4.80 21.06
C ASP A 48 2.12 3.88 19.85
N THR A 49 1.12 3.01 19.66
CA THR A 49 1.02 2.16 18.48
C THR A 49 0.85 3.01 17.21
N LEU A 50 -0.07 3.98 17.21
CA LEU A 50 -0.35 4.84 16.05
C LEU A 50 0.88 5.66 15.63
N TYR A 51 1.57 6.29 16.59
CA TYR A 51 2.80 7.04 16.32
C TYR A 51 3.94 6.11 15.92
N GLY A 52 4.04 4.92 16.51
CA GLY A 52 5.09 3.95 16.22
C GLY A 52 4.99 3.30 14.83
N ILE A 53 3.78 3.04 14.33
CA ILE A 53 3.61 2.45 12.98
C ILE A 53 3.71 3.49 11.85
N PHE A 54 3.39 4.75 12.13
CA PHE A 54 3.34 5.84 11.15
C PHE A 54 4.59 5.93 10.24
N PRO A 55 5.85 5.93 10.75
CA PRO A 55 7.04 6.09 9.92
C PRO A 55 7.30 4.92 8.96
N TYR A 56 6.57 3.81 9.08
CA TYR A 56 6.73 2.63 8.25
C TYR A 56 5.53 2.40 7.32
N VAL A 57 4.32 2.42 7.89
CA VAL A 57 3.08 2.11 7.17
C VAL A 57 2.77 3.18 6.12
N VAL A 58 2.89 4.46 6.47
CA VAL A 58 2.55 5.55 5.55
C VAL A 58 3.47 5.60 4.33
N PRO A 59 4.81 5.53 4.47
CA PRO A 59 5.70 5.45 3.31
C PRO A 59 5.47 4.20 2.45
N CYS A 60 5.16 3.04 3.05
CA CYS A 60 4.88 1.81 2.32
C CYS A 60 3.64 1.95 1.43
N LEU A 61 2.53 2.42 2.01
CA LEU A 61 1.29 2.69 1.28
C LEU A 61 1.48 3.76 0.19
N MET A 62 2.33 4.76 0.45
CA MET A 62 2.66 5.78 -0.55
C MET A 62 3.44 5.19 -1.73
N LEU A 63 4.35 4.24 -1.48
CA LEU A 63 5.07 3.51 -2.51
C LEU A 63 4.13 2.63 -3.35
N LEU A 64 3.20 1.92 -2.70
CA LEU A 64 2.17 1.13 -3.40
C LEU A 64 1.30 2.03 -4.29
N ASN A 65 0.84 3.17 -3.76
CA ASN A 65 0.04 4.14 -4.51
C ASN A 65 0.82 4.71 -5.70
N TRP A 66 2.10 5.03 -5.52
CA TRP A 66 2.97 5.47 -6.62
C TRP A 66 3.12 4.38 -7.69
N ALA A 67 3.39 3.13 -7.31
CA ALA A 67 3.50 2.01 -8.26
C ALA A 67 2.19 1.78 -9.03
N ALA A 68 1.06 1.86 -8.33
CA ALA A 68 -0.26 1.75 -8.94
C ALA A 68 -0.54 2.91 -9.91
N SER A 69 -0.12 4.14 -9.60
CA SER A 69 -0.24 5.29 -10.51
C SER A 69 0.46 5.06 -11.85
N LYS A 70 1.66 4.46 -11.82
CA LYS A 70 2.47 4.17 -13.02
C LYS A 70 1.94 3.00 -13.84
N THR A 71 1.11 2.15 -13.25
CA THR A 71 0.62 0.91 -13.87
C THR A 71 -0.90 0.90 -14.10
N SER A 72 -1.56 2.04 -13.87
CA SER A 72 -3.01 2.20 -13.99
C SER A 72 -3.53 2.41 -15.42
N GLY A 73 -2.65 2.38 -16.43
CA GLY A 73 -3.01 2.47 -17.85
C GLY A 73 -3.51 3.85 -18.32
N GLY A 74 -3.46 4.87 -17.48
CA GLY A 74 -3.95 6.21 -17.79
C GLY A 74 -4.34 6.95 -16.51
N ALA A 75 -3.34 7.48 -15.81
CA ALA A 75 -3.53 8.49 -14.77
C ALA A 75 -2.51 9.62 -14.99
N ALA A 76 -2.52 10.15 -16.22
CA ALA A 76 -2.23 11.56 -16.45
C ALA A 76 -3.57 12.13 -16.95
N ALA A 77 -4.34 12.68 -16.02
CA ALA A 77 -5.35 13.67 -16.33
C ALA A 77 -4.69 15.03 -16.10
#